data_AF-A0A8S3IGK1-F1
#
_entry.id   AF-A0A8S3IGK1-F1
#
_cell.length_a   1.000
_cell.length_b   1.000
_cell.length_c   1.000
_cell.angle_alpha   90.00
_cell.angle_beta   90.00
_cell.angle_gamma   90.00
#
_symmetry.space_group_name_H-M   'P 1'
#
loop_
_entity.id
_entity.type
_entity.pdbx_description
1 polymer ?
#
loop_
_entity_poly.entity_id
_entity_poly.type
_entity_poly.pdbx_seq_one_letter_code
_entity_poly.pdbx_strand_id
1 'polypeptide(L)'
;ADLTAKYERATILLDEANKKHKEALDENENLMLEQKKLIRSLRYEILHLQKRLTKVEAEGIMEPSIMFTRLDAERNEQALQHAVHKGKVPEETYTELKTAMTDYIRLPSQQFGNLVKRYIQFRKAVEIENRIANYVRDHGKKRSLEKIETLYERRSNQIGALILHIRQRRAFLARTITEKFDSLENESSIFLIRPLYSYQGR
;
A
#
# COMPACT_ATOMS: atom_id res chain seq x y z
N ALA A 1 76.65 -1.87 3.54
CA ALA A 1 76.23 -1.11 2.35
C ALA A 1 75.03 -1.75 1.64
N ASP A 2 74.98 -3.08 1.48
CA ASP A 2 73.91 -3.75 0.72
C ASP A 2 72.55 -3.84 1.46
N LEU A 3 72.55 -3.90 2.80
CA LEU A 3 71.30 -3.98 3.60
C LEU A 3 70.54 -2.65 3.67
N THR A 4 71.23 -1.53 3.77
CA THR A 4 70.65 -0.19 3.83
C THR A 4 69.98 0.18 2.50
N ALA A 5 70.62 -0.15 1.37
CA ALA A 5 70.04 0.02 0.04
C ALA A 5 68.81 -0.88 -0.20
N LYS A 6 68.81 -2.11 0.36
CA LYS A 6 67.64 -3.00 0.32
C LYS A 6 66.49 -2.47 1.18
N TYR A 7 66.80 -1.91 2.36
CA TYR A 7 65.82 -1.31 3.25
C TYR A 7 65.18 -0.07 2.61
N GLU A 8 65.98 0.83 2.03
CA GLU A 8 65.49 2.02 1.31
C GLU A 8 64.59 1.65 0.13
N ARG A 9 64.96 0.62 -0.65
CA ARG A 9 64.09 0.11 -1.72
C ARG A 9 62.78 -0.47 -1.19
N ALA A 10 62.83 -1.20 -0.08
CA ALA A 10 61.62 -1.76 0.53
C ALA A 10 60.67 -0.68 1.05
N THR A 11 61.19 0.40 1.64
CA THR A 11 60.38 1.54 2.10
C THR A 11 59.73 2.29 0.94
N ILE A 12 60.47 2.51 -0.16
CA ILE A 12 59.92 3.16 -1.35
C ILE A 12 58.78 2.32 -1.96
N LEU A 13 58.97 1.00 -2.07
CA LEU A 13 57.94 0.09 -2.58
C LEU A 13 56.71 0.02 -1.67
N LEU A 14 56.90 0.07 -0.35
CA LEU A 14 55.81 0.09 0.61
C LEU A 14 54.99 1.39 0.50
N ASP A 15 55.66 2.54 0.36
CA ASP A 15 55.00 3.83 0.21
C ASP A 15 54.25 3.92 -1.13
N GLU A 16 54.81 3.39 -2.22
CA GLU A 16 54.12 3.27 -3.50
C GLU A 16 52.90 2.35 -3.42
N ALA A 17 52.99 1.21 -2.72
CA ALA A 17 51.87 0.30 -2.52
C ALA A 17 50.77 0.93 -1.67
N ASN A 18 51.13 1.64 -0.59
CA ASN A 18 50.18 2.37 0.26
C ASN A 18 49.48 3.49 -0.49
N LYS A 19 50.22 4.22 -1.33
CA LYS A 19 49.65 5.26 -2.19
C LYS A 19 48.63 4.69 -3.18
N LYS A 20 48.99 3.62 -3.90
CA LYS A 20 48.07 2.93 -4.82
C LYS A 20 46.84 2.37 -4.11
N HIS A 21 47.01 1.80 -2.92
CA HIS A 21 45.89 1.28 -2.14
C HIS A 21 44.95 2.40 -1.69
N LYS A 22 45.50 3.56 -1.32
CA LYS A 22 44.69 4.74 -0.94
C LYS A 22 43.92 5.31 -2.13
N GLU A 23 44.56 5.42 -3.29
CA GLU A 23 43.91 5.82 -4.54
C GLU A 23 42.77 4.86 -4.92
N ALA A 24 43.00 3.54 -4.80
CA ALA A 24 41.96 2.53 -5.06
C ALA A 24 40.80 2.55 -4.05
N LEU A 25 41.05 2.96 -2.80
CA LEU A 25 40.00 3.17 -1.79
C LEU A 25 39.15 4.39 -2.14
N ASP A 26 39.77 5.50 -2.50
CA ASP A 26 39.10 6.74 -2.87
C ASP A 26 38.25 6.54 -4.14
N GLU A 27 38.76 5.79 -5.13
CA GLU A 27 38.00 5.39 -6.32
C GLU A 27 36.79 4.51 -5.99
N ASN A 28 36.97 3.50 -5.13
CA ASN A 28 35.86 2.64 -4.69
C ASN A 28 34.80 3.43 -3.90
N GLU A 29 35.21 4.39 -3.08
CA GLU A 29 34.29 5.24 -2.33
C GLU A 29 33.45 6.12 -3.27
N ASN A 30 34.09 6.71 -4.27
CA ASN A 30 33.41 7.49 -5.31
C ASN A 30 32.42 6.63 -6.10
N LEU A 31 32.84 5.44 -6.51
CA LEU A 31 31.99 4.50 -7.27
C LEU A 31 30.78 4.04 -6.43
N MET A 32 30.98 3.78 -5.13
CA MET A 32 29.90 3.47 -4.19
C MET A 32 28.94 4.66 -3.99
N LEU A 33 29.44 5.90 -4.01
CA LEU A 33 28.62 7.10 -3.92
C LEU A 33 27.74 7.25 -5.16
N GLU A 34 28.29 7.01 -6.35
CA GLU A 34 27.55 7.05 -7.62
C GLU A 34 26.48 5.95 -7.67
N GLN A 35 26.82 4.72 -7.30
CA GLN A 35 25.86 3.62 -7.22
C GLN A 35 24.72 3.94 -6.24
N LYS A 36 25.01 4.56 -5.08
CA LYS A 36 23.97 5.01 -4.15
C LYS A 36 23.07 6.09 -4.75
N LYS A 37 23.61 7.02 -5.54
CA LYS A 37 22.81 8.03 -6.26
C LYS A 37 21.89 7.38 -7.28
N LEU A 38 22.41 6.40 -8.05
CA LEU A 38 21.63 5.62 -9.01
C LEU A 38 20.51 4.81 -8.32
N ILE A 39 20.80 4.16 -7.19
CA ILE A 39 19.76 3.45 -6.43
C ILE A 39 18.66 4.42 -5.96
N ARG A 40 19.01 5.65 -5.57
CA ARG A 40 18.01 6.65 -5.20
C ARG A 40 17.16 7.10 -6.39
N SER A 41 17.76 7.34 -7.55
CA SER A 41 17.00 7.72 -8.75
C SER A 41 16.07 6.59 -9.19
N LEU A 42 16.57 5.35 -9.22
CA LEU A 42 15.76 4.17 -9.54
C LEU A 42 14.62 3.96 -8.53
N ARG A 43 14.85 4.17 -7.23
CA ARG A 43 13.78 4.13 -6.22
C ARG A 43 12.72 5.20 -6.46
N TYR A 44 13.12 6.42 -6.82
CA TYR A 44 12.19 7.49 -7.16
C TYR A 44 11.39 7.14 -8.42
N GLU A 45 12.05 6.57 -9.42
CA GLU A 45 11.43 6.15 -10.68
C GLU A 45 10.46 4.98 -10.48
N ILE A 46 10.80 3.97 -9.68
CA ILE A 46 9.89 2.91 -9.26
C ILE A 46 8.68 3.49 -8.53
N LEU A 47 8.89 4.43 -7.61
CA LEU A 47 7.78 5.05 -6.86
C LEU A 47 6.87 5.89 -7.77
N HIS A 48 7.44 6.59 -8.74
CA HIS A 48 6.71 7.32 -9.77
C HIS A 48 5.96 6.37 -10.72
N LEU A 49 6.59 5.28 -11.14
CA LEU A 49 5.97 4.24 -11.95
C LEU A 49 4.85 3.52 -11.20
N GLN A 50 4.99 3.23 -9.91
CA GLN A 50 3.90 2.71 -9.07
C GLN A 50 2.76 3.71 -8.92
N LYS A 51 3.06 5.01 -8.80
CA LYS A 51 2.05 6.07 -8.79
C LYS A 51 1.34 6.22 -10.14
N ARG A 52 2.06 6.00 -11.24
CA ARG A 52 1.48 5.91 -12.58
C ARG A 52 0.71 4.62 -12.78
N LEU A 53 1.16 3.49 -12.24
CA LEU A 53 0.46 2.21 -12.32
C LEU A 53 -0.85 2.29 -11.56
N THR A 54 -0.87 2.86 -10.36
CA THR A 54 -2.13 3.14 -9.62
C THR A 54 -3.03 4.15 -10.33
N LYS A 55 -2.46 5.08 -11.10
CA LYS A 55 -3.23 6.02 -11.94
C LYS A 55 -3.74 5.38 -13.23
N VAL A 56 -2.99 4.47 -13.84
CA VAL A 56 -3.38 3.68 -15.03
C VAL A 56 -4.32 2.54 -14.65
N GLU A 57 -4.22 1.96 -13.45
CA GLU A 57 -5.26 1.13 -12.85
C GLU A 57 -6.54 1.95 -12.61
N ALA A 58 -6.42 3.25 -12.31
CA ALA A 58 -7.55 4.16 -12.20
C ALA A 58 -8.08 4.70 -13.55
N GLU A 59 -7.29 4.66 -14.63
CA GLU A 59 -7.63 5.22 -15.95
C GLU A 59 -7.84 4.14 -17.05
N GLY A 60 -7.43 2.89 -16.82
CA GLY A 60 -7.36 1.81 -17.83
C GLY A 60 -8.32 0.63 -17.62
N ILE A 61 -9.03 0.61 -16.50
CA ILE A 61 -10.27 -0.15 -16.32
C ILE A 61 -11.19 0.90 -15.70
N MET A 62 -12.25 1.32 -16.39
CA MET A 62 -13.34 2.02 -15.72
C MET A 62 -13.95 1.02 -14.72
N GLU A 63 -13.30 0.83 -13.57
CA GLU A 63 -13.96 0.23 -12.42
C GLU A 63 -15.17 1.14 -12.17
N PRO A 64 -16.40 0.58 -12.17
CA PRO A 64 -17.58 1.36 -11.92
C PRO A 64 -17.35 2.14 -10.62
N SER A 65 -17.59 3.45 -10.64
CA SER A 65 -17.36 4.29 -9.47
C SER A 65 -18.21 3.74 -8.33
N ILE A 66 -17.54 3.13 -7.34
CA ILE A 66 -18.20 2.53 -6.18
C ILE A 66 -18.59 3.66 -5.23
N MET A 67 -19.82 4.18 -5.38
CA MET A 67 -20.41 5.19 -4.51
C MET A 67 -21.71 4.65 -3.94
N PHE A 68 -21.74 4.48 -2.62
CA PHE A 68 -22.94 4.12 -1.89
C PHE A 68 -22.74 4.56 -0.46
N THR A 69 -23.62 5.40 0.03
CA THR A 69 -23.52 5.98 1.37
C THR A 69 -24.47 5.29 2.33
N ARG A 70 -24.27 5.58 3.62
CA ARG A 70 -25.23 5.18 4.65
C ARG A 70 -26.63 5.75 4.39
N LEU A 71 -26.72 6.98 3.88
CA LEU A 71 -28.01 7.60 3.56
C LEU A 71 -28.71 6.87 2.40
N ASP A 72 -27.95 6.41 1.40
CA ASP A 72 -28.51 5.63 0.30
C ASP A 72 -29.03 4.27 0.79
N ALA A 73 -28.29 3.61 1.69
CA ALA A 73 -28.72 2.37 2.32
C ALA A 73 -30.01 2.57 3.14
N GLU A 74 -30.10 3.64 3.95
CA GLU A 74 -31.28 3.95 4.76
C GLU A 74 -32.51 4.25 3.88
N ARG A 75 -32.33 5.00 2.78
CA ARG A 75 -33.40 5.25 1.80
C ARG A 75 -33.87 3.97 1.13
N ASN A 76 -32.94 3.13 0.67
CA ASN A 76 -33.26 1.85 0.04
C ASN A 76 -33.96 0.91 1.03
N GLU A 77 -33.54 0.89 2.30
CA GLU A 77 -34.18 0.08 3.34
C GLU A 77 -35.65 0.48 3.54
N GLN A 78 -35.95 1.77 3.60
CA GLN A 78 -37.33 2.27 3.71
C GLN A 78 -38.17 1.88 2.49
N ALA A 79 -37.61 2.04 1.29
CA ALA A 79 -38.29 1.66 0.04
C ALA A 79 -38.58 0.16 -0.03
N LEU A 80 -37.60 -0.69 0.32
CA LEU A 80 -37.77 -2.14 0.39
C LEU A 80 -38.79 -2.53 1.45
N GLN A 81 -38.75 -1.91 2.63
CA GLN A 81 -39.72 -2.19 3.69
C GLN A 81 -41.14 -1.89 3.21
N HIS A 82 -41.37 -0.73 2.57
CA HIS A 82 -42.68 -0.43 1.97
C HIS A 82 -43.11 -1.42 0.89
N ALA A 83 -42.17 -1.95 0.13
CA ALA A 83 -42.47 -2.94 -0.90
C ALA A 83 -42.84 -4.32 -0.34
N VAL A 84 -42.19 -4.74 0.75
CA VAL A 84 -42.57 -5.95 1.50
C VAL A 84 -44.01 -5.82 2.00
N HIS A 85 -44.37 -4.69 2.61
CA HIS A 85 -45.75 -4.45 3.08
C HIS A 85 -46.78 -4.47 1.94
N LYS A 86 -46.37 -4.14 0.72
CA LYS A 86 -47.21 -4.19 -0.49
C LYS A 86 -47.19 -5.56 -1.17
N GLY A 87 -46.50 -6.56 -0.61
CA GLY A 87 -46.37 -7.90 -1.19
C GLY A 87 -45.57 -7.93 -2.50
N LYS A 88 -44.80 -6.88 -2.80
CA LYS A 88 -44.00 -6.79 -4.04
C LYS A 88 -42.63 -7.43 -3.93
N VAL A 89 -42.13 -7.61 -2.71
CA VAL A 89 -40.81 -8.16 -2.41
C VAL A 89 -40.96 -9.18 -1.28
N PRO A 90 -40.41 -10.40 -1.43
CA PRO A 90 -40.38 -11.38 -0.34
C PRO A 90 -39.59 -10.87 0.87
N GLU A 91 -40.02 -11.25 2.07
CA GLU A 91 -39.35 -10.85 3.32
C GLU A 91 -37.90 -11.38 3.39
N GLU A 92 -37.65 -12.57 2.87
CA GLU A 92 -36.31 -13.16 2.74
C GLU A 92 -35.38 -12.24 1.95
N THR A 93 -35.81 -11.80 0.76
CA THR A 93 -35.03 -10.90 -0.11
C THR A 93 -34.74 -9.56 0.57
N TYR A 94 -35.69 -9.02 1.34
CA TYR A 94 -35.49 -7.82 2.16
C TYR A 94 -34.38 -8.02 3.19
N THR A 95 -34.43 -9.10 3.97
CA THR A 95 -33.44 -9.36 5.02
C THR A 95 -32.02 -9.54 4.46
N GLU A 96 -31.90 -10.25 3.33
CA GLU A 96 -30.62 -10.44 2.65
C GLU A 96 -30.03 -9.11 2.15
N LEU A 97 -30.84 -8.29 1.47
CA LEU A 97 -30.40 -7.00 0.93
C LEU A 97 -30.05 -6.01 2.03
N LYS A 98 -30.85 -5.94 3.09
CA LYS A 98 -30.55 -5.13 4.27
C LYS A 98 -29.20 -5.51 4.89
N THR A 99 -28.95 -6.81 5.02
CA THR A 99 -27.67 -7.32 5.55
C THR A 99 -26.51 -6.97 4.63
N ALA A 100 -26.65 -7.19 3.33
CA ALA A 100 -25.61 -6.86 2.34
C ALA A 100 -25.28 -5.35 2.31
N MET A 101 -26.30 -4.48 2.33
CA MET A 101 -26.12 -3.03 2.42
C MET A 101 -25.43 -2.62 3.72
N THR A 102 -25.84 -3.21 4.84
CA THR A 102 -25.25 -2.94 6.17
C THR A 102 -23.78 -3.34 6.23
N ASP A 103 -23.44 -4.52 5.69
CA ASP A 103 -22.05 -4.97 5.62
C ASP A 103 -21.21 -4.07 4.72
N TYR A 104 -21.76 -3.67 3.57
CA TYR A 104 -21.09 -2.75 2.66
C TYR A 104 -20.71 -1.43 3.34
N ILE A 105 -21.65 -0.79 4.07
CA ILE A 105 -21.40 0.52 4.71
C ILE A 105 -20.44 0.43 5.90
N ARG A 106 -20.23 -0.75 6.48
CA ARG A 106 -19.29 -0.97 7.57
C ARG A 106 -17.84 -1.05 7.10
N LEU A 107 -17.59 -1.55 5.88
CA LEU A 107 -16.22 -1.76 5.36
C LEU A 107 -15.34 -0.49 5.34
N PRO A 108 -15.83 0.71 4.95
CA PRO A 108 -15.03 1.93 5.01
C PRO A 108 -14.48 2.24 6.40
N SER A 109 -15.25 1.98 7.46
CA SER A 109 -14.78 2.20 8.85
C SER A 109 -13.64 1.26 9.22
N GLN A 110 -13.71 -0.01 8.79
CA GLN A 110 -12.65 -0.99 8.99
C GLN A 110 -11.39 -0.63 8.20
N GLN A 111 -11.57 -0.16 6.95
CA GLN A 111 -10.47 0.32 6.12
C GLN A 111 -9.77 1.51 6.77
N PHE A 112 -10.54 2.48 7.29
CA PHE A 112 -9.98 3.62 8.01
C PHE A 112 -9.19 3.19 9.24
N GLY A 113 -9.72 2.26 10.05
CA GLY A 113 -8.99 1.70 11.19
C GLY A 113 -7.65 1.08 10.80
N ASN A 114 -7.60 0.35 9.67
CA ASN A 114 -6.35 -0.22 9.15
C ASN A 114 -5.38 0.83 8.61
N LEU A 115 -5.88 1.91 7.99
CA LEU A 115 -5.06 3.05 7.56
C LEU A 115 -4.43 3.77 8.76
N VAL A 116 -5.20 4.01 9.82
CA VAL A 116 -4.69 4.61 11.06
C VAL A 116 -3.62 3.72 11.68
N LYS A 117 -3.84 2.39 11.76
CA LYS A 117 -2.82 1.43 12.23
C LYS A 117 -1.53 1.51 11.40
N ARG A 118 -1.65 1.58 10.07
CA ARG A 118 -0.49 1.75 9.17
C ARG A 118 0.25 3.05 9.44
N TYR A 119 -0.47 4.15 9.61
CA TYR A 119 0.11 5.46 9.91
C TYR A 119 0.86 5.47 11.25
N ILE A 120 0.25 4.94 12.31
CA ILE A 120 0.90 4.83 13.62
C ILE A 120 2.19 4.02 13.52
N GLN A 121 2.17 2.91 12.78
CA GLN A 121 3.36 2.09 12.57
C GLN A 121 4.45 2.82 11.79
N PHE A 122 4.08 3.56 10.74
CA PHE A 122 5.01 4.40 10.00
C PHE A 122 5.67 5.44 10.92
N ARG A 123 4.89 6.12 11.76
CA ARG A 123 5.44 7.08 12.74
C ARG A 123 6.42 6.43 13.71
N LYS A 124 6.09 5.24 14.22
CA LYS A 124 6.99 4.46 15.09
C LYS A 124 8.26 4.01 14.36
N ALA A 125 8.15 3.62 13.09
CA ALA A 125 9.31 3.24 12.28
C ALA A 125 10.27 4.41 12.10
N VAL A 126 9.77 5.58 11.73
CA VAL A 126 10.57 6.81 11.60
C VAL A 126 11.25 7.18 12.93
N GLU A 127 10.54 7.06 14.05
CA GLU A 127 11.13 7.32 15.37
C GLU A 127 12.26 6.33 15.71
N ILE A 128 12.05 5.05 15.44
CA ILE A 128 13.03 3.99 15.68
C ILE A 128 14.24 4.16 14.76
N GLU A 129 14.04 4.47 13.47
CA GLU A 129 15.11 4.79 12.53
C GLU A 129 15.96 5.96 13.02
N ASN A 130 15.35 7.04 13.49
CA ASN A 130 16.09 8.18 14.05
C ASN A 130 16.91 7.80 15.30
N ARG A 131 16.33 7.00 16.21
CA ARG A 131 17.04 6.51 17.40
C ARG A 131 18.21 5.59 17.03
N ILE A 132 18.02 4.70 16.06
CA ILE A 132 19.06 3.78 15.61
C ILE A 132 20.13 4.52 14.81
N ALA A 133 19.79 5.53 14.00
CA ALA A 133 20.76 6.35 13.30
C ALA A 133 21.74 7.04 14.27
N ASN A 134 21.23 7.53 15.40
CA ASN A 134 22.05 8.07 16.49
C ASN A 134 22.91 6.97 17.14
N TYR A 135 22.32 5.83 17.49
CA TYR A 135 23.04 4.72 18.12
C TYR A 135 24.11 4.07 17.23
N VAL A 136 23.87 3.92 15.93
CA VAL A 136 24.82 3.34 14.98
C VAL A 136 25.99 4.28 14.72
N ARG A 137 25.75 5.60 14.72
CA ARG A 137 26.83 6.60 14.71
C ARG A 137 27.77 6.40 15.91
N ASP A 138 27.20 6.10 17.07
CA ASP A 138 27.97 5.96 18.31
C ASP A 138 28.62 4.58 18.45
N HIS A 139 28.03 3.49 17.94
CA HIS A 139 28.41 2.10 18.32
C HIS A 139 28.61 1.13 17.14
N GLY A 140 28.45 1.56 15.88
CA GLY A 140 28.91 0.82 14.68
C GLY A 140 28.19 -0.50 14.31
N LYS A 141 27.11 -0.91 15.00
CA LYS A 141 26.45 -2.22 14.79
C LYS A 141 25.33 -2.16 13.75
N LYS A 142 25.62 -2.57 12.49
CA LYS A 142 24.66 -2.62 11.37
C LYS A 142 23.65 -3.78 11.40
N ARG A 143 24.01 -4.93 11.98
CA ARG A 143 23.21 -6.19 11.89
C ARG A 143 21.82 -6.11 12.53
N SER A 144 21.61 -5.18 13.46
CA SER A 144 20.32 -4.95 14.11
C SER A 144 19.30 -4.27 13.19
N LEU A 145 19.74 -3.54 12.15
CA LEU A 145 18.88 -2.80 11.22
C LEU A 145 18.15 -3.74 10.26
N GLU A 146 18.83 -4.73 9.70
CA GLU A 146 18.25 -5.70 8.75
C GLU A 146 17.11 -6.51 9.39
N LYS A 147 17.25 -6.90 10.66
CA LYS A 147 16.18 -7.58 11.41
C LYS A 147 14.97 -6.69 11.65
N ILE A 148 15.19 -5.39 11.81
CA ILE A 148 14.12 -4.42 12.04
C ILE A 148 13.37 -4.15 10.73
N GLU A 149 14.10 -3.98 9.63
CA GLU A 149 13.55 -3.80 8.28
C GLU A 149 12.66 -4.99 7.88
N THR A 150 13.15 -6.23 8.04
CA THR A 150 12.38 -7.44 7.73
C THR A 150 11.10 -7.58 8.56
N LEU A 151 11.12 -7.20 9.84
CA LEU A 151 9.93 -7.19 10.69
C LEU A 151 8.91 -6.13 10.24
N TYR A 152 9.37 -4.94 9.83
CA TYR A 152 8.50 -3.90 9.30
C TYR A 152 7.87 -4.30 7.97
N GLU A 153 8.64 -4.87 7.05
CA GLU A 153 8.14 -5.38 5.77
C GLU A 153 7.05 -6.42 5.99
N ARG A 154 7.31 -7.42 6.84
CA ARG A 154 6.33 -8.48 7.14
C ARG A 154 5.02 -7.90 7.67
N ARG A 155 5.10 -6.95 8.60
CA ARG A 155 3.94 -6.30 9.21
C ARG A 155 3.20 -5.39 8.22
N SER A 156 3.93 -4.66 7.39
CA SER A 156 3.39 -3.82 6.32
C SER A 156 2.61 -4.68 5.31
N ASN A 157 3.17 -5.82 4.91
CA ASN A 157 2.53 -6.78 4.00
C ASN A 157 1.23 -7.34 4.58
N GLN A 158 1.19 -7.66 5.88
CA GLN A 158 -0.03 -8.11 6.55
C GLN A 158 -1.15 -7.05 6.49
N ILE A 159 -0.83 -5.78 6.76
CA ILE A 159 -1.82 -4.70 6.66
C ILE A 159 -2.22 -4.45 5.22
N GLY A 160 -1.27 -4.52 4.28
CA GLY A 160 -1.55 -4.44 2.84
C GLY A 160 -2.57 -5.49 2.41
N ALA A 161 -2.37 -6.75 2.83
CA ALA A 161 -3.29 -7.84 2.56
C ALA A 161 -4.69 -7.61 3.15
N LEU A 162 -4.78 -7.10 4.39
CA LEU A 162 -6.07 -6.77 5.01
C LEU A 162 -6.81 -5.65 4.25
N ILE A 163 -6.09 -4.60 3.85
CA ILE A 163 -6.67 -3.50 3.07
C ILE A 163 -7.16 -4.01 1.71
N LEU A 164 -6.39 -4.86 1.04
CA LEU A 164 -6.76 -5.47 -0.24
C LEU A 164 -8.01 -6.35 -0.09
N HIS A 165 -8.06 -7.19 0.94
CA HIS A 165 -9.23 -8.02 1.25
C HIS A 165 -10.49 -7.18 1.48
N ILE A 166 -10.40 -6.08 2.23
CA ILE A 166 -11.54 -5.17 2.45
C ILE A 166 -12.00 -4.54 1.13
N ARG A 167 -11.08 -4.11 0.26
CA ARG A 167 -11.40 -3.56 -1.06
C ARG A 167 -12.12 -4.59 -1.93
N GLN A 168 -11.60 -5.81 -2.01
CA GLN A 168 -12.20 -6.91 -2.76
C GLN A 168 -13.59 -7.25 -2.23
N ARG A 169 -13.75 -7.33 -0.90
CA ARG A 169 -15.06 -7.57 -0.27
C ARG A 169 -16.05 -6.45 -0.57
N ARG A 170 -15.61 -5.19 -0.58
CA ARG A 170 -16.45 -4.04 -0.92
C ARG A 170 -16.91 -4.09 -2.38
N ALA A 171 -16.00 -4.41 -3.30
CA ALA A 171 -16.33 -4.57 -4.72
C ALA A 171 -17.30 -5.75 -4.95
N PHE A 172 -17.08 -6.87 -4.25
CA PHE A 172 -17.97 -8.02 -4.29
C PHE A 172 -19.38 -7.66 -3.82
N LEU A 173 -19.51 -7.06 -2.63
CA LEU A 173 -20.81 -6.63 -2.11
C LEU A 173 -21.48 -5.60 -3.03
N ALA A 174 -20.73 -4.67 -3.60
CA ALA A 174 -21.26 -3.69 -4.55
C ALA A 174 -21.91 -4.38 -5.76
N ARG A 175 -21.24 -5.37 -6.35
CA ARG A 175 -21.76 -6.14 -7.48
C ARG A 175 -23.01 -6.94 -7.10
N THR A 176 -22.94 -7.69 -6.00
CA THR A 176 -24.08 -8.49 -5.52
C THR A 176 -25.32 -7.64 -5.22
N ILE A 177 -25.13 -6.47 -4.60
CA ILE A 177 -26.23 -5.54 -4.33
C ILE A 177 -26.80 -4.99 -5.64
N THR A 178 -25.96 -4.54 -6.58
CA THR A 178 -26.41 -4.04 -7.89
C THR A 178 -27.18 -5.10 -8.66
N GLU A 179 -26.65 -6.32 -8.77
CA GLU A 179 -27.30 -7.44 -9.46
C GLU A 179 -28.69 -7.74 -8.86
N LYS A 180 -28.78 -7.80 -7.53
CA LYS A 180 -30.07 -8.03 -6.85
C LYS A 180 -31.04 -6.86 -7.02
N PHE A 181 -30.54 -5.62 -7.06
CA PHE A 181 -31.38 -4.46 -7.33
C PHE A 181 -31.90 -4.46 -8.77
N ASP A 182 -31.09 -4.88 -9.74
CA ASP A 182 -31.52 -5.01 -11.13
C ASP A 182 -32.59 -6.10 -11.29
N SER A 183 -32.43 -7.26 -10.65
CA SER A 183 -33.46 -8.31 -10.63
C SER A 183 -34.76 -7.79 -9.99
N LEU A 184 -34.66 -7.13 -8.84
CA LEU A 184 -35.84 -6.58 -8.16
C LEU A 184 -36.53 -5.48 -8.96
N GLU A 185 -35.78 -4.59 -9.61
CA GLU A 185 -36.36 -3.53 -10.42
C GLU A 185 -37.19 -4.10 -11.58
N ASN A 186 -36.70 -5.17 -12.22
CA ASN A 186 -37.41 -5.88 -13.29
C ASN A 186 -38.69 -6.58 -12.79
N GLU A 187 -38.67 -7.16 -11.59
CA GLU A 187 -39.80 -7.92 -11.04
C GLU A 187 -40.87 -7.05 -10.36
N SER A 188 -40.45 -5.98 -9.67
CA SER A 188 -41.30 -5.22 -8.74
C SER A 188 -41.49 -3.74 -9.12
N SER A 189 -40.74 -3.27 -10.11
CA SER A 189 -40.67 -1.86 -10.56
C SER A 189 -40.28 -0.89 -9.45
N ILE A 190 -39.48 -1.34 -8.48
CA ILE A 190 -38.91 -0.51 -7.42
C ILE A 190 -37.54 -0.03 -7.86
N PHE A 191 -37.33 1.28 -7.78
CA PHE A 191 -36.04 1.89 -8.07
C PHE A 191 -35.23 2.01 -6.77
N LEU A 192 -34.05 1.40 -6.76
CA LEU A 192 -33.11 1.44 -5.64
C LEU A 192 -31.81 2.10 -6.08
N ILE A 193 -31.19 2.85 -5.16
CA ILE A 193 -29.91 3.54 -5.40
C ILE A 193 -28.82 2.48 -5.47
N ARG A 194 -28.07 2.41 -6.58
CA ARG A 194 -27.07 1.37 -6.82
C ARG A 194 -25.69 1.73 -6.26
N PRO A 195 -24.92 0.77 -5.74
CA PRO A 195 -23.55 1.02 -5.31
C PRO A 195 -22.53 1.18 -6.42
N LEU A 196 -22.83 0.63 -7.58
CA LEU A 196 -22.00 0.71 -8.78
C LEU A 196 -22.68 1.63 -9.78
N TYR A 197 -22.00 2.71 -10.13
CA TYR A 197 -22.40 3.53 -11.26
C TYR A 197 -21.60 3.07 -12.49
N SER A 198 -22.30 2.56 -13.50
CA SER A 198 -21.75 2.55 -14.85
C SER A 198 -21.71 4.01 -15.30
N TYR A 199 -20.55 4.65 -15.20
CA TYR A 199 -20.32 5.90 -15.91
C TYR A 199 -20.17 5.55 -17.40
N GLN A 200 -21.27 5.16 -18.05
CA GLN A 200 -21.39 5.29 -19.50
C GLN A 200 -21.76 6.75 -19.73
N GLY A 201 -20.74 7.60 -19.84
CA GLY A 201 -20.93 8.96 -20.32
C GLY A 201 -21.69 8.91 -21.64
N ARG A 202 -22.81 9.63 -21.71
CA ARG A 202 -23.33 10.16 -22.97
C ARG A 202 -22.41 11.26 -23.46
#